data_AF-A0A2S6VB13-F1
#
_entry.id   AF-A0A2S6VB13-F1
#
_cell.length_a   1.000
_cell.length_b   1.000
_cell.length_c   1.000
_cell.angle_alpha   90.00
_cell.angle_beta   90.00
_cell.angle_gamma   90.00
#
_symmetry.space_group_name_H-M   'P 1'
#
loop_
_entity.id
_entity.type
_entity.pdbx_description
1 polymer ?
#
loop_
_entity_poly.entity_id
_entity_poly.type
_entity_poly.pdbx_seq_one_letter_code
_entity_poly.pdbx_strand_id
1 'polypeptide(L)'
;MRNFMLFLTRVQMIIQNKSSASSWVALFLMTSGLVLQAHRTPAQTTPTPAAAPPALTNLLARIDAAANAHNVNAVMQYYATNFTHTDGLTHQTMAQSLTQLWQRYPQLRYTTRVESWKPEGRAIVAETITNISGSQVQDNRNLLFNATIRSRQRVENDKIVRQDILWERSMLRAGAKPPTVEVRLPQQVKAGQQFNFDAIVQEPLGEDYLLGAVIEEPIKPGTYLNPVPVELELLSAGGIFKQGRAPSAGNNRWISAIVVRGDGMTMVTQRLQIIGGNAASNTLSPAITQLPK
;
A
#
# COMPACT_ATOMS: atom_id res chain seq x y z
N MET A 1 15.39 -0.78 -19.76
CA MET A 1 16.55 -0.34 -18.96
C MET A 1 17.43 0.70 -19.70
N ARG A 2 16.89 1.81 -20.22
CA ARG A 2 17.76 2.84 -20.85
C ARG A 2 17.29 4.30 -20.75
N ASN A 3 16.06 4.57 -20.29
CA ASN A 3 15.50 5.93 -20.27
C ASN A 3 15.31 6.54 -18.86
N PHE A 4 15.50 5.78 -17.78
CA PHE A 4 15.59 6.31 -16.41
C PHE A 4 17.00 6.86 -16.09
N MET A 5 17.99 6.45 -16.89
CA MET A 5 19.41 6.83 -16.75
C MET A 5 19.72 8.30 -17.05
N LEU A 6 18.88 8.98 -17.86
CA LEU A 6 19.17 10.34 -18.34
C LEU A 6 18.68 11.45 -17.40
N PHE A 7 17.80 11.13 -16.45
CA PHE A 7 17.17 12.14 -15.59
C PHE A 7 18.06 12.56 -14.40
N LEU A 8 19.01 11.71 -13.99
CA LEU A 8 19.69 11.86 -12.69
C LEU A 8 21.08 12.49 -12.77
N THR A 9 21.62 12.74 -13.96
CA THR A 9 23.03 13.14 -14.17
C THR A 9 23.31 14.63 -13.98
N ARG A 10 22.29 15.49 -13.77
CA ARG A 10 22.48 16.96 -13.78
C ARG A 10 22.55 17.66 -12.40
N VAL A 11 22.32 16.98 -11.29
CA VAL A 11 22.16 17.66 -9.97
C VAL A 11 23.37 17.48 -9.04
N GLN A 12 24.47 16.92 -9.55
CA GLN A 12 25.58 16.48 -8.72
C GLN A 12 26.63 17.59 -8.55
N MET A 13 26.37 18.56 -7.67
CA MET A 13 27.47 19.27 -7.03
C MET A 13 27.02 19.98 -5.75
N ILE A 14 27.80 19.75 -4.70
CA ILE A 14 27.99 20.56 -3.48
C ILE A 14 27.34 19.98 -2.19
N ILE A 15 28.25 19.74 -1.22
CA ILE A 15 28.12 19.62 0.25
C ILE A 15 27.94 18.24 0.89
N GLN A 16 29.06 17.74 1.43
CA GLN A 16 29.15 16.83 2.57
C GLN A 16 29.00 17.62 3.89
N ASN A 17 28.27 17.10 4.90
CA ASN A 17 28.83 17.04 6.25
C ASN A 17 28.08 16.07 7.21
N LYS A 18 28.86 15.56 8.17
CA LYS A 18 28.61 14.54 9.20
C LYS A 18 28.09 15.11 10.54
N SER A 19 27.40 14.30 11.34
CA SER A 19 27.55 14.13 12.82
C SER A 19 26.46 13.16 13.33
N SER A 20 26.75 12.00 13.96
CA SER A 20 27.26 11.72 15.33
C SER A 20 26.29 12.21 16.42
N ALA A 21 25.41 11.38 17.00
CA ALA A 21 25.58 10.27 17.96
C ALA A 21 25.52 10.70 19.45
N SER A 22 24.94 9.78 20.24
CA SER A 22 25.03 9.58 21.70
C SER A 22 23.87 10.14 22.55
N SER A 23 23.03 9.35 23.24
CA SER A 23 23.20 8.35 24.33
C SER A 23 23.08 8.96 25.75
N TRP A 24 22.18 8.40 26.58
CA TRP A 24 22.37 7.94 27.99
C TRP A 24 21.26 8.22 29.04
N VAL A 25 21.00 7.15 29.83
CA VAL A 25 20.70 7.04 31.29
C VAL A 25 19.32 7.53 31.75
N ALA A 26 18.37 6.69 32.25
CA ALA A 26 18.30 5.78 33.42
C ALA A 26 18.26 6.47 34.80
N LEU A 27 17.11 6.47 35.50
CA LEU A 27 16.91 5.86 36.83
C LEU A 27 15.51 6.15 37.43
N PHE A 28 14.92 5.10 38.02
CA PHE A 28 14.14 4.98 39.26
C PHE A 28 13.38 6.19 39.86
N LEU A 29 12.14 5.93 40.31
CA LEU A 29 11.73 6.15 41.72
C LEU A 29 10.41 5.42 42.08
N MET A 30 10.44 4.75 43.25
CA MET A 30 9.32 4.20 44.01
C MET A 30 8.35 5.29 44.49
N THR A 31 7.05 4.99 44.66
CA THR A 31 6.40 4.81 45.98
C THR A 31 4.86 4.84 45.93
N SER A 32 4.30 4.03 46.84
CA SER A 32 3.07 4.19 47.63
C SER A 32 1.69 4.05 46.99
N GLY A 33 0.97 3.08 47.55
CA GLY A 33 -0.41 2.77 47.25
C GLY A 33 -1.41 3.64 47.98
N LEU A 34 -2.59 3.73 47.35
CA LEU A 34 -3.85 4.10 47.97
C LEU A 34 -4.88 3.04 47.54
N VAL A 35 -5.49 2.39 48.53
CA VAL A 35 -6.60 1.45 48.31
C VAL A 35 -7.90 2.26 48.25
N LEU A 36 -8.41 2.46 47.04
CA LEU A 36 -9.77 2.97 46.79
C LEU A 36 -10.66 1.77 46.47
N GLN A 37 -11.65 1.50 47.32
CA GLN A 37 -12.72 0.54 47.04
C GLN A 37 -13.63 1.10 45.93
N ALA A 38 -13.33 0.74 44.68
CA ALA A 38 -14.19 1.01 43.54
C ALA A 38 -15.38 0.05 43.55
N HIS A 39 -16.58 0.61 43.52
CA HIS A 39 -17.85 -0.11 43.50
C HIS A 39 -17.99 -0.68 42.09
N ARG A 40 -17.89 -2.00 41.95
CA ARG A 40 -17.95 -2.69 40.65
C ARG A 40 -19.38 -2.64 40.12
N THR A 41 -19.69 -1.62 39.33
CA THR A 41 -20.71 -1.76 38.29
C THR A 41 -20.28 -2.90 37.37
N PRO A 42 -21.16 -3.85 37.01
CA PRO A 42 -20.82 -4.84 36.00
C PRO A 42 -20.56 -4.10 34.70
N ALA A 43 -19.28 -3.99 34.35
CA ALA A 43 -18.86 -3.55 33.04
C ALA A 43 -19.54 -4.47 32.02
N GLN A 44 -20.36 -3.90 31.15
CA GLN A 44 -20.73 -4.55 29.90
C GLN A 44 -19.42 -4.94 29.24
N THR A 45 -19.12 -6.23 29.22
CA THR A 45 -17.99 -6.78 28.48
C THR A 45 -18.22 -6.38 27.03
N THR A 46 -17.51 -5.35 26.58
CA THR A 46 -17.24 -5.18 25.16
C THR A 46 -16.66 -6.52 24.73
N PRO A 47 -17.27 -7.26 23.79
CA PRO A 47 -16.73 -8.53 23.38
C PRO A 47 -15.31 -8.25 22.87
N THR A 48 -14.31 -8.74 23.61
CA THR A 48 -12.93 -8.79 23.14
C THR A 48 -12.98 -9.41 21.75
N PRO A 49 -12.38 -8.79 20.71
CA PRO A 49 -12.33 -9.40 19.40
C PRO A 49 -11.85 -10.84 19.57
N ALA A 50 -12.68 -11.81 19.18
CA ALA A 50 -12.32 -13.21 19.31
C ALA A 50 -10.96 -13.40 18.62
N ALA A 51 -9.98 -13.94 19.35
CA ALA A 51 -8.67 -14.19 18.78
C ALA A 51 -8.82 -15.00 17.49
N ALA A 52 -8.10 -14.60 16.44
CA ALA A 52 -8.17 -15.27 15.15
C ALA A 52 -7.79 -16.76 15.27
N PRO A 53 -8.44 -17.66 14.50
CA PRO A 53 -8.14 -19.09 14.58
C PRO A 53 -6.64 -19.34 14.33
N PRO A 54 -6.00 -20.25 15.10
CA PRO A 54 -4.58 -20.57 14.91
C PRO A 54 -4.22 -20.98 13.48
N ALA A 55 -5.13 -21.65 12.77
CA ALA A 55 -4.93 -22.02 11.38
C ALA A 55 -4.75 -20.79 10.47
N LEU A 56 -5.56 -19.74 10.65
CA LEU A 56 -5.48 -18.50 9.87
C LEU A 56 -4.17 -17.74 10.18
N THR A 57 -3.83 -17.59 11.46
CA THR A 57 -2.60 -16.87 11.86
C THR A 57 -1.35 -17.61 11.38
N ASN A 58 -1.32 -18.93 11.47
CA ASN A 58 -0.23 -19.76 10.95
C ASN A 58 -0.13 -19.73 9.41
N LEU A 59 -1.26 -19.66 8.70
CA LEU A 59 -1.26 -19.48 7.23
C LEU A 59 -0.58 -18.16 6.86
N LEU A 60 -1.01 -17.04 7.46
CA LEU A 60 -0.46 -15.72 7.17
C LEU A 60 1.02 -15.63 7.51
N ALA A 61 1.45 -16.18 8.66
CA ALA A 61 2.85 -16.22 9.05
C ALA A 61 3.73 -16.99 8.02
N ARG A 62 3.21 -18.09 7.45
CA ARG A 62 3.92 -18.85 6.41
C ARG A 62 3.99 -18.10 5.08
N ILE A 63 2.93 -17.38 4.70
CA ILE A 63 2.94 -16.49 3.54
C ILE A 63 3.99 -15.39 3.72
N ASP A 64 3.99 -14.72 4.87
CA ASP A 64 4.98 -13.69 5.19
C ASP A 64 6.41 -14.25 5.17
N ALA A 65 6.64 -15.43 5.75
CA ALA A 65 7.95 -16.07 5.73
C ALA A 65 8.43 -16.37 4.29
N ALA A 66 7.56 -16.91 3.44
CA ALA A 66 7.86 -17.16 2.04
C ALA A 66 8.11 -15.86 1.25
N ALA A 67 7.32 -14.81 1.50
CA ALA A 67 7.47 -13.51 0.87
C ALA A 67 8.77 -12.80 1.32
N ASN A 68 9.10 -12.88 2.61
CA ASN A 68 10.35 -12.37 3.18
C ASN A 68 11.59 -13.12 2.67
N ALA A 69 11.43 -14.39 2.28
CA ALA A 69 12.44 -15.17 1.59
C ALA A 69 12.47 -14.90 0.07
N HIS A 70 11.61 -14.02 -0.44
CA HIS A 70 11.45 -13.71 -1.86
C HIS A 70 11.24 -14.98 -2.73
N ASN A 71 10.59 -16.00 -2.15
CA ASN A 71 10.36 -17.28 -2.80
C ASN A 71 8.93 -17.34 -3.36
N VAL A 72 8.80 -17.00 -4.65
CA VAL A 72 7.48 -16.87 -5.29
C VAL A 72 6.74 -18.20 -5.30
N ASN A 73 7.44 -19.30 -5.58
CA ASN A 73 6.84 -20.62 -5.63
C ASN A 73 6.27 -21.02 -4.26
N ALA A 74 6.99 -20.73 -3.17
CA ALA A 74 6.50 -20.98 -1.82
C ALA A 74 5.30 -20.09 -1.45
N VAL A 75 5.29 -18.81 -1.83
CA VAL A 75 4.12 -17.94 -1.62
C VAL A 75 2.91 -18.49 -2.37
N MET A 76 3.09 -18.84 -3.64
CA MET A 76 1.99 -19.28 -4.50
C MET A 76 1.39 -20.64 -4.11
N GLN A 77 2.05 -21.44 -3.26
CA GLN A 77 1.47 -22.64 -2.67
C GLN A 77 0.27 -22.35 -1.75
N TYR A 78 0.21 -21.15 -1.17
CA TYR A 78 -0.87 -20.73 -0.27
C TYR A 78 -2.04 -20.03 -0.99
N TYR A 79 -1.95 -19.89 -2.31
CA TYR A 79 -3.04 -19.38 -3.14
C TYR A 79 -3.64 -20.53 -3.95
N ALA A 80 -4.97 -20.52 -4.11
CA ALA A 80 -5.65 -21.52 -4.91
C ALA A 80 -5.38 -21.31 -6.41
N THR A 81 -5.40 -22.36 -7.21
CA THR A 81 -5.18 -22.25 -8.67
C THR A 81 -6.29 -21.45 -9.36
N ASN A 82 -7.52 -21.50 -8.83
CA ASN A 82 -8.66 -20.70 -9.24
C ASN A 82 -8.80 -19.38 -8.45
N PHE A 83 -7.70 -18.87 -7.88
CA PHE A 83 -7.67 -17.63 -7.11
C PHE A 83 -8.27 -16.44 -7.88
N THR A 84 -9.07 -15.65 -7.17
CA THR A 84 -9.68 -14.41 -7.69
C THR A 84 -9.22 -13.18 -6.92
N HIS A 85 -9.04 -12.05 -7.62
CA HIS A 85 -8.60 -10.80 -7.04
C HIS A 85 -9.43 -9.62 -7.56
N THR A 86 -9.73 -8.60 -6.73
CA THR A 86 -10.50 -7.42 -7.17
C THR A 86 -9.90 -6.71 -8.37
N ASP A 87 -8.57 -6.73 -8.46
CA ASP A 87 -7.84 -5.99 -9.48
C ASP A 87 -7.53 -6.84 -10.72
N GLY A 88 -8.15 -8.02 -10.83
CA GLY A 88 -8.01 -8.92 -11.97
C GLY A 88 -6.72 -9.76 -11.98
N LEU A 89 -5.96 -9.79 -10.87
CA LEU A 89 -4.83 -10.71 -10.71
C LEU A 89 -5.35 -12.15 -10.63
N THR A 90 -4.70 -13.03 -11.39
CA THR A 90 -4.87 -14.48 -11.33
C THR A 90 -3.72 -15.08 -10.53
N HIS A 91 -3.76 -16.38 -10.25
CA HIS A 91 -2.64 -17.09 -9.64
C HIS A 91 -1.32 -16.84 -10.42
N GLN A 92 -1.38 -16.95 -11.75
CA GLN A 92 -0.21 -16.73 -12.62
C GLN A 92 0.26 -15.27 -12.62
N THR A 93 -0.64 -14.30 -12.80
CA THR A 93 -0.21 -12.89 -12.89
C THR A 93 0.21 -12.33 -11.54
N MET A 94 -0.33 -12.85 -10.43
CA MET A 94 0.18 -12.57 -9.08
C MET A 94 1.63 -13.01 -8.93
N ALA A 95 1.97 -14.24 -9.35
CA ALA A 95 3.32 -14.76 -9.29
C ALA A 95 4.31 -13.90 -10.10
N GLN A 96 3.89 -13.48 -11.29
CA GLN A 96 4.68 -12.61 -12.17
C GLN A 96 4.90 -11.23 -11.53
N SER A 97 3.84 -10.60 -11.00
CA SER A 97 3.93 -9.30 -10.33
C SER A 97 4.82 -9.33 -9.09
N LEU A 98 4.74 -10.37 -8.26
CA LEU A 98 5.62 -10.54 -7.10
C LEU A 98 7.09 -10.70 -7.53
N THR A 99 7.34 -11.50 -8.57
CA THR A 99 8.69 -11.70 -9.09
C THR A 99 9.31 -10.38 -9.56
N GLN A 100 8.57 -9.59 -10.35
CA GLN A 100 9.02 -8.29 -10.83
C GLN A 100 9.21 -7.29 -9.69
N LEU A 101 8.33 -7.30 -8.69
CA LEU A 101 8.44 -6.42 -7.51
C LEU A 101 9.74 -6.69 -6.76
N TRP A 102 10.05 -7.96 -6.50
CA TRP A 102 11.25 -8.38 -5.79
C TRP A 102 12.54 -8.19 -6.58
N GLN A 103 12.49 -8.27 -7.92
CA GLN A 103 13.63 -7.89 -8.76
C GLN A 103 13.95 -6.39 -8.63
N ARG A 104 12.91 -5.55 -8.51
CA ARG A 104 13.08 -4.09 -8.38
C ARG A 104 13.42 -3.66 -6.95
N TYR A 105 12.90 -4.38 -5.97
CA TYR A 105 13.08 -4.10 -4.54
C TYR A 105 13.47 -5.40 -3.81
N PRO A 106 14.75 -5.81 -3.86
CA PRO A 106 15.21 -7.10 -3.33
C PRO A 106 15.32 -7.17 -1.80
N GLN A 107 15.09 -6.06 -1.11
CA GLN A 107 15.17 -5.96 0.35
C GLN A 107 13.81 -5.70 1.01
N LEU A 108 12.71 -6.05 0.32
CA LEU A 108 11.38 -5.90 0.89
C LEU A 108 11.15 -6.90 2.03
N ARG A 109 10.41 -6.43 3.03
CA ARG A 109 9.96 -7.18 4.19
C ARG A 109 8.45 -7.01 4.37
N TYR A 110 7.80 -8.09 4.77
CA TYR A 110 6.36 -8.24 4.88
C TYR A 110 5.98 -8.64 6.29
N THR A 111 4.94 -8.01 6.82
CA THR A 111 4.28 -8.43 8.07
C THR A 111 2.79 -8.26 7.91
N THR A 112 2.02 -9.32 8.19
CA THR A 112 0.57 -9.35 8.05
C THR A 112 -0.07 -9.64 9.39
N ARG A 113 -1.11 -8.87 9.73
CA ARG A 113 -1.95 -9.12 10.91
C ARG A 113 -3.42 -9.22 10.53
N VAL A 114 -4.17 -10.00 11.30
CA VAL A 114 -5.64 -10.06 11.19
C VAL A 114 -6.22 -8.82 11.88
N GLU A 115 -7.10 -8.11 11.19
CA GLU A 115 -7.90 -7.01 11.73
C GLU A 115 -9.26 -7.50 12.19
N SER A 116 -9.93 -8.31 11.37
CA SER A 116 -11.20 -8.94 11.71
C SER A 116 -11.35 -10.28 11.00
N TRP A 117 -12.22 -11.15 11.47
CA TRP A 117 -12.53 -12.41 10.80
C TRP A 117 -13.91 -12.92 11.16
N LYS A 118 -14.45 -13.78 10.30
CA LYS A 118 -15.68 -14.53 10.53
C LYS A 118 -15.66 -15.89 9.83
N PRO A 119 -16.24 -16.93 10.42
CA PRO A 119 -16.48 -18.19 9.73
C PRO A 119 -17.61 -18.04 8.71
N GLU A 120 -17.49 -18.69 7.55
CA GLU A 120 -18.53 -18.79 6.53
C GLU A 120 -18.57 -20.23 5.98
N GLY A 121 -19.36 -21.09 6.65
CA GLY A 121 -19.39 -22.52 6.34
C GLY A 121 -18.02 -23.15 6.60
N ARG A 122 -17.38 -23.67 5.55
CA ARG A 122 -16.02 -24.23 5.60
C ARG A 122 -14.92 -23.20 5.36
N ALA A 123 -15.27 -21.96 5.06
CA ALA A 123 -14.33 -20.89 4.80
C ALA A 123 -14.14 -19.99 6.02
N ILE A 124 -13.02 -19.28 6.03
CA ILE A 124 -12.81 -18.13 6.91
C ILE A 124 -12.70 -16.91 6.01
N VAL A 125 -13.48 -15.87 6.31
CA VAL A 125 -13.32 -14.55 5.69
C VAL A 125 -12.63 -13.65 6.71
N ALA A 126 -11.44 -13.15 6.36
CA ALA A 126 -10.63 -12.32 7.23
C ALA A 126 -10.28 -11.00 6.55
N GLU A 127 -10.33 -9.91 7.31
CA GLU A 127 -9.69 -8.66 6.92
C GLU A 127 -8.30 -8.61 7.54
N THR A 128 -7.31 -8.27 6.73
CA THR A 128 -5.90 -8.27 7.10
C THR A 128 -5.26 -6.93 6.77
N ILE A 129 -4.23 -6.59 7.52
CA ILE A 129 -3.34 -5.46 7.24
C ILE A 129 -1.94 -6.00 7.03
N THR A 130 -1.43 -5.84 5.81
CA THR A 130 -0.07 -6.16 5.42
C THR A 130 0.75 -4.88 5.35
N ASN A 131 1.83 -4.80 6.12
CA ASN A 131 2.84 -3.78 5.99
C ASN A 131 4.02 -4.32 5.19
N ILE A 132 4.51 -3.49 4.28
CA ILE A 132 5.64 -3.78 3.41
C ILE A 132 6.66 -2.67 3.63
N SER A 133 7.92 -3.02 3.86
CA SER A 133 8.98 -2.03 4.01
C SER A 133 10.26 -2.53 3.38
N GLY A 134 11.12 -1.62 2.94
CA GLY A 134 12.44 -1.99 2.46
C GLY A 134 13.30 -0.75 2.25
N SER A 135 14.61 -0.97 2.27
CA SER A 135 15.60 0.04 1.96
C SER A 135 16.57 -0.54 0.95
N GLN A 136 17.12 0.26 0.05
CA GLN A 136 18.26 -0.17 -0.76
C GLN A 136 19.05 1.06 -1.23
N VAL A 137 20.27 0.83 -1.68
CA VAL A 137 21.04 1.86 -2.40
C VAL A 137 20.90 1.59 -3.89
N GLN A 138 20.38 2.56 -4.63
CA GLN A 138 20.24 2.50 -6.08
C GLN A 138 20.82 3.78 -6.68
N ASP A 139 21.73 3.65 -7.65
CA ASP A 139 22.39 4.79 -8.31
C ASP A 139 22.99 5.81 -7.33
N ASN A 140 23.66 5.30 -6.29
CA ASN A 140 24.26 6.10 -5.21
C ASN A 140 23.26 6.92 -4.37
N ARG A 141 21.96 6.59 -4.45
CA ARG A 141 20.88 7.19 -3.67
C ARG A 141 20.28 6.14 -2.74
N ASN A 142 20.04 6.56 -1.50
CA ASN A 142 19.24 5.76 -0.57
C ASN A 142 17.79 5.77 -1.04
N LEU A 143 17.19 4.60 -1.17
CA LEU A 143 15.81 4.39 -1.51
C LEU A 143 15.12 3.72 -0.33
N LEU A 144 14.00 4.28 0.12
CA LEU A 144 13.16 3.75 1.19
C LEU A 144 11.75 3.53 0.64
N PHE A 145 11.27 2.30 0.72
CA PHE A 145 9.93 1.90 0.32
C PHE A 145 9.12 1.53 1.56
N ASN A 146 7.90 2.04 1.66
CA ASN A 146 6.93 1.62 2.66
C ASN A 146 5.56 1.49 1.99
N ALA A 147 4.79 0.46 2.33
CA ALA A 147 3.41 0.34 1.90
C ALA A 147 2.57 -0.35 2.97
N THR A 148 1.28 -0.03 2.95
CA THR A 148 0.29 -0.70 3.79
C THR A 148 -0.89 -1.07 2.90
N ILE A 149 -1.30 -2.32 2.98
CA ILE A 149 -2.43 -2.88 2.24
C ILE A 149 -3.42 -3.42 3.25
N ARG A 150 -4.67 -2.97 3.17
CA ARG A 150 -5.80 -3.60 3.86
C ARG A 150 -6.59 -4.42 2.86
N SER A 151 -6.73 -5.72 3.13
CA SER A 151 -7.40 -6.65 2.23
C SER A 151 -8.44 -7.48 2.95
N ARG A 152 -9.47 -7.93 2.22
CA ARG A 152 -10.37 -8.99 2.64
C ARG A 152 -9.99 -10.26 1.92
N GLN A 153 -9.75 -11.33 2.66
CA GLN A 153 -9.32 -12.61 2.13
C GLN A 153 -10.35 -13.69 2.49
N ARG A 154 -10.67 -14.55 1.52
CA ARG A 154 -11.41 -15.77 1.77
C ARG A 154 -10.44 -16.94 1.73
N VAL A 155 -10.39 -17.68 2.83
CA VAL A 155 -9.52 -18.83 3.03
C VAL A 155 -10.34 -20.10 3.08
N GLU A 156 -9.97 -21.08 2.26
CA GLU A 156 -10.57 -22.41 2.20
C GLU A 156 -9.45 -23.45 2.07
N ASN A 157 -9.52 -24.54 2.84
CA ASN A 157 -8.53 -25.63 2.81
C ASN A 157 -7.08 -25.11 2.87
N ASP A 158 -6.80 -24.21 3.82
CA ASP A 158 -5.50 -23.55 4.03
C ASP A 158 -4.96 -22.78 2.81
N LYS A 159 -5.83 -22.38 1.88
CA LYS A 159 -5.48 -21.57 0.72
C LYS A 159 -6.34 -20.32 0.63
N ILE A 160 -5.75 -19.21 0.19
CA ILE A 160 -6.48 -18.02 -0.20
C ILE A 160 -7.12 -18.28 -1.57
N VAL A 161 -8.45 -18.32 -1.60
CA VAL A 161 -9.24 -18.51 -2.83
C VAL A 161 -9.70 -17.16 -3.42
N ARG A 162 -9.77 -16.12 -2.59
CA ARG A 162 -10.13 -14.77 -3.02
C ARG A 162 -9.43 -13.71 -2.17
N GLN A 163 -9.02 -12.62 -2.80
CA GLN A 163 -8.52 -11.42 -2.11
C GLN A 163 -9.09 -10.14 -2.74
N ASP A 164 -9.69 -9.31 -1.90
CA ASP A 164 -10.24 -8.01 -2.27
C ASP A 164 -9.42 -6.89 -1.61
N ILE A 165 -8.91 -5.94 -2.39
CA ILE A 165 -8.16 -4.78 -1.85
C ILE A 165 -9.14 -3.70 -1.38
N LEU A 166 -9.20 -3.52 -0.06
CA LEU A 166 -10.07 -2.53 0.59
C LEU A 166 -9.43 -1.16 0.70
N TRP A 167 -8.10 -1.11 0.84
CA TRP A 167 -7.32 0.11 0.86
C TRP A 167 -5.85 -0.23 0.63
N GLU A 168 -5.12 0.67 -0.03
CA GLU A 168 -3.67 0.55 -0.18
C GLU A 168 -3.04 1.93 -0.32
N ARG A 169 -1.84 2.06 0.25
CA ARG A 169 -0.98 3.22 0.08
C ARG A 169 0.47 2.77 0.09
N SER A 170 1.28 3.37 -0.77
CA SER A 170 2.72 3.21 -0.78
C SER A 170 3.42 4.58 -0.77
N MET A 171 4.66 4.57 -0.29
CA MET A 171 5.54 5.71 -0.26
C MET A 171 6.94 5.26 -0.62
N LEU A 172 7.52 5.94 -1.60
CA LEU A 172 8.89 5.78 -2.04
C LEU A 172 9.64 7.08 -1.76
N ARG A 173 10.72 7.00 -0.99
CA ARG A 173 11.62 8.13 -0.71
C ARG A 173 12.99 7.85 -1.28
N ALA A 174 13.62 8.84 -1.91
CA ALA A 174 14.94 8.72 -2.49
C ALA A 174 15.80 9.97 -2.22
N GLY A 175 17.12 9.80 -2.17
CA GLY A 175 18.08 10.90 -2.00
C GLY A 175 18.49 11.15 -0.55
N ALA A 176 19.32 12.17 -0.30
CA ALA A 176 19.83 12.45 1.03
C ALA A 176 18.78 13.07 1.96
N LYS A 177 17.95 13.99 1.44
CA LYS A 177 16.93 14.70 2.21
C LYS A 177 15.57 14.74 1.48
N PRO A 178 14.91 13.58 1.30
CA PRO A 178 13.60 13.52 0.65
C PRO A 178 12.57 14.37 1.43
N PRO A 179 11.74 15.18 0.74
CA PRO A 179 10.73 16.02 1.40
C PRO A 179 9.65 15.17 2.09
N THR A 180 9.13 15.61 3.23
CA THR A 180 8.03 14.95 3.90
C THR A 180 6.70 15.40 3.29
N VAL A 181 5.94 14.46 2.74
CA VAL A 181 4.69 14.75 2.02
C VAL A 181 3.49 14.12 2.76
N GLU A 182 2.56 14.96 3.19
CA GLU A 182 1.23 14.55 3.64
C GLU A 182 0.29 14.53 2.44
N VAL A 183 -0.32 13.36 2.17
CA VAL A 183 -1.34 13.24 1.12
C VAL A 183 -2.72 13.18 1.76
N ARG A 184 -3.61 14.06 1.28
CA ARG A 184 -5.04 14.08 1.58
C ARG A 184 -5.79 13.68 0.32
N LEU A 185 -6.28 12.45 0.32
CA LEU A 185 -7.12 11.89 -0.73
C LEU A 185 -8.24 11.10 -0.05
N PRO A 186 -9.52 11.31 -0.41
CA PRO A 186 -10.60 10.47 0.06
C PRO A 186 -10.34 9.00 -0.27
N GLN A 187 -10.66 8.09 0.65
CA GLN A 187 -10.54 6.66 0.37
C GLN A 187 -11.52 6.23 -0.73
N GLN A 188 -12.71 6.84 -0.76
CA GLN A 188 -13.81 6.44 -1.64
C GLN A 188 -14.57 7.66 -2.15
N VAL A 189 -15.01 7.60 -3.40
CA VAL A 189 -15.85 8.59 -4.08
C VAL A 189 -16.89 7.89 -4.95
N LYS A 190 -18.00 8.55 -5.25
CA LYS A 190 -18.97 8.05 -6.23
C LYS A 190 -18.46 8.26 -7.66
N ALA A 191 -18.90 7.41 -8.58
CA ALA A 191 -18.65 7.61 -10.01
C ALA A 191 -19.14 9.01 -10.45
N GLY A 192 -18.31 9.73 -11.20
CA GLY A 192 -18.58 11.11 -11.62
C GLY A 192 -18.39 12.19 -10.55
N GLN A 193 -18.16 11.82 -9.28
CA GLN A 193 -18.00 12.78 -8.19
C GLN A 193 -16.67 13.53 -8.27
N GLN A 194 -16.70 14.84 -7.98
CA GLN A 194 -15.48 15.62 -7.77
C GLN A 194 -14.85 15.33 -6.41
N PHE A 195 -13.53 15.38 -6.34
CA PHE A 195 -12.77 15.23 -5.11
C PHE A 195 -11.53 16.12 -5.11
N ASN A 196 -11.05 16.45 -3.92
CA ASN A 196 -9.80 17.18 -3.76
C ASN A 196 -8.65 16.19 -3.55
N PHE A 197 -7.49 16.55 -4.08
CA PHE A 197 -6.24 15.87 -3.89
C PHE A 197 -5.18 16.89 -3.49
N ASP A 198 -4.72 16.76 -2.26
CA ASP A 198 -3.67 17.62 -1.72
C ASP A 198 -2.45 16.78 -1.37
N ALA A 199 -1.27 17.22 -1.80
CA ALA A 199 0.03 16.67 -1.41
C ALA A 199 0.87 17.80 -0.83
N ILE A 200 0.93 17.86 0.50
CA ILE A 200 1.45 19.00 1.27
C ILE A 200 2.86 18.67 1.76
N VAL A 201 3.82 19.48 1.35
CA VAL A 201 5.19 19.44 1.87
C VAL A 201 5.18 20.07 3.26
N GLN A 202 5.66 19.32 4.25
CA GLN A 202 5.57 19.72 5.65
C GLN A 202 6.69 20.69 6.04
N GLU A 203 7.84 20.60 5.39
CA GLU A 203 8.95 21.51 5.62
C GLU A 203 8.69 22.89 4.97
N PRO A 204 9.12 23.99 5.61
CA PRO A 204 9.14 25.29 4.96
C PRO A 204 9.97 25.27 3.66
N LEU A 205 9.49 26.01 2.66
CA LEU A 205 10.18 26.13 1.37
C LEU A 205 11.54 26.81 1.52
N GLY A 206 11.60 27.92 2.28
CA GLY A 206 12.78 28.78 2.30
C GLY A 206 13.10 29.25 0.87
N GLU A 207 14.37 29.15 0.48
CA GLU A 207 14.86 29.52 -0.85
C GLU A 207 14.92 28.33 -1.85
N ASP A 208 14.47 27.14 -1.44
CA ASP A 208 14.52 25.96 -2.29
C ASP A 208 13.32 25.90 -3.25
N TYR A 209 13.57 25.40 -4.45
CA TYR A 209 12.52 25.07 -5.41
C TYR A 209 11.94 23.69 -5.14
N LEU A 210 10.62 23.57 -5.28
CA LEU A 210 9.93 22.30 -5.35
C LEU A 210 9.52 22.02 -6.78
N LEU A 211 9.79 20.80 -7.23
CA LEU A 211 9.18 20.26 -8.43
C LEU A 211 8.16 19.20 -8.05
N GLY A 212 7.07 19.11 -8.78
CA GLY A 212 6.08 18.07 -8.52
C GLY A 212 5.22 17.69 -9.69
N ALA A 213 4.57 16.55 -9.55
CA ALA A 213 3.63 16.01 -10.53
C ALA A 213 2.57 15.14 -9.86
N VAL A 214 1.44 14.99 -10.55
CA VAL A 214 0.37 14.06 -10.18
C VAL A 214 0.14 13.10 -11.32
N ILE A 215 -0.02 11.82 -10.99
CA ILE A 215 -0.35 10.77 -11.95
C ILE A 215 -1.63 10.08 -11.50
N GLU A 216 -2.60 9.94 -12.39
CA GLU A 216 -3.77 9.10 -12.21
C GLU A 216 -3.68 7.89 -13.15
N GLU A 217 -3.82 6.69 -12.60
CA GLU A 217 -3.73 5.45 -13.37
C GLU A 217 -4.90 4.50 -13.09
N PRO A 218 -5.44 3.79 -14.11
CA PRO A 218 -6.30 2.64 -13.86
C PRO A 218 -5.52 1.52 -13.17
N ILE A 219 -6.16 0.85 -12.23
CA ILE A 219 -5.60 -0.35 -11.60
C ILE A 219 -5.83 -1.56 -12.51
N LYS A 220 -4.75 -2.11 -13.07
CA LYS A 220 -4.78 -3.29 -13.95
C LYS A 220 -3.57 -4.19 -13.69
N PRO A 221 -3.68 -5.53 -13.85
CA PRO A 221 -2.58 -6.47 -13.61
C PRO A 221 -1.28 -6.11 -14.34
N GLY A 222 -1.39 -5.62 -15.59
CA GLY A 222 -0.23 -5.30 -16.42
C GLY A 222 0.42 -3.96 -16.13
N THR A 223 -0.11 -3.11 -15.25
CA THR A 223 0.40 -1.75 -15.00
C THR A 223 1.07 -1.58 -13.63
N TYR A 224 1.05 -2.58 -12.75
CA TYR A 224 1.55 -2.49 -11.36
C TYR A 224 2.99 -1.95 -11.23
N LEU A 225 3.87 -2.24 -12.20
CA LEU A 225 5.29 -1.92 -12.10
C LEU A 225 5.83 -1.17 -13.32
N ASN A 226 4.94 -0.75 -14.23
CA ASN A 226 5.35 -0.03 -15.43
C ASN A 226 5.69 1.42 -15.09
N PRO A 227 6.88 1.92 -15.47
CA PRO A 227 7.18 3.32 -15.28
C PRO A 227 6.31 4.17 -16.20
N VAL A 228 5.62 5.14 -15.62
CA VAL A 228 4.93 6.21 -16.37
C VAL A 228 5.91 7.37 -16.53
N PRO A 229 6.12 7.91 -17.74
CA PRO A 229 6.85 9.15 -17.93
C PRO A 229 6.18 10.28 -17.15
N VAL A 230 6.98 11.07 -16.43
CA VAL A 230 6.46 12.14 -15.56
C VAL A 230 7.10 13.45 -15.97
N GLU A 231 6.27 14.45 -16.25
CA GLU A 231 6.70 15.82 -16.42
C GLU A 231 6.55 16.53 -15.07
N LEU A 232 7.67 16.98 -14.50
CA LEU A 232 7.67 17.71 -13.25
C LEU A 232 7.49 19.20 -13.53
N GLU A 233 6.58 19.82 -12.79
CA GLU A 233 6.33 21.26 -12.86
C GLU A 233 6.93 21.94 -11.62
N LEU A 234 7.36 23.20 -11.78
CA LEU A 234 7.73 24.04 -10.65
C LEU A 234 6.47 24.33 -9.81
N LEU A 235 6.52 24.00 -8.51
CA LEU A 235 5.42 24.25 -7.60
C LEU A 235 5.52 25.69 -7.05
N SER A 236 4.46 26.46 -7.21
CA SER A 236 4.34 27.82 -6.68
C SER A 236 3.92 27.88 -5.21
N ALA A 237 3.61 26.73 -4.61
CA ALA A 237 3.17 26.60 -3.22
C ALA A 237 3.92 25.45 -2.52
N GLY A 238 3.75 25.32 -1.21
CA GLY A 238 4.31 24.25 -0.38
C GLY A 238 3.71 22.86 -0.65
N GLY A 239 3.30 22.56 -1.88
CA GLY A 239 2.62 21.32 -2.21
C GLY A 239 1.86 21.38 -3.53
N ILE A 240 1.13 20.31 -3.80
CA ILE A 240 0.25 20.17 -4.96
C ILE A 240 -1.20 20.16 -4.46
N PHE A 241 -2.04 21.02 -5.04
CA PHE A 241 -3.45 21.14 -4.70
C PHE A 241 -4.25 21.07 -6.00
N LYS A 242 -5.00 19.99 -6.18
CA LYS A 242 -5.76 19.73 -7.42
C LYS A 242 -7.16 19.24 -7.08
N GLN A 243 -8.11 19.56 -7.96
CA GLN A 243 -9.43 18.95 -7.96
C GLN A 243 -9.50 17.91 -9.08
N GLY A 244 -9.91 16.69 -8.73
CA GLY A 244 -10.14 15.60 -9.67
C GLY A 244 -11.63 15.32 -9.85
N ARG A 245 -11.96 14.51 -10.87
CA ARG A 245 -13.30 13.95 -11.05
C ARG A 245 -13.20 12.46 -11.31
N ALA A 246 -13.90 11.67 -10.49
CA ALA A 246 -13.95 10.23 -10.61
C ALA A 246 -14.55 9.82 -11.96
N PRO A 247 -13.95 8.88 -12.71
CA PRO A 247 -14.55 8.35 -13.92
C PRO A 247 -15.93 7.73 -13.68
N SER A 248 -16.83 7.89 -14.66
CA SER A 248 -18.21 7.38 -14.58
C SER A 248 -18.31 5.85 -14.59
N ALA A 249 -17.28 5.15 -15.09
CA ALA A 249 -17.26 3.70 -15.24
C ALA A 249 -17.06 2.92 -13.91
N GLY A 250 -16.80 3.60 -12.78
CA GLY A 250 -16.67 2.94 -11.47
C GLY A 250 -15.34 2.21 -11.23
N ASN A 251 -14.35 2.37 -12.10
CA ASN A 251 -13.07 1.66 -11.98
C ASN A 251 -12.13 2.38 -11.02
N ASN A 252 -11.62 1.68 -10.01
CA ASN A 252 -10.67 2.22 -9.04
C ASN A 252 -9.40 2.77 -9.71
N ARG A 253 -8.78 3.76 -9.07
CA ARG A 253 -7.59 4.46 -9.56
C ARG A 253 -6.47 4.44 -8.54
N TRP A 254 -5.23 4.44 -9.02
CA TRP A 254 -4.10 4.94 -8.24
C TRP A 254 -3.92 6.42 -8.51
N ILE A 255 -3.78 7.20 -7.45
CA ILE A 255 -3.40 8.61 -7.51
C ILE A 255 -2.02 8.71 -6.86
N SER A 256 -1.05 9.19 -7.62
CA SER A 256 0.33 9.36 -7.18
C SER A 256 0.72 10.82 -7.15
N ALA A 257 1.26 11.31 -6.04
CA ALA A 257 2.01 12.56 -6.00
C ALA A 257 3.50 12.27 -6.01
N ILE A 258 4.25 13.01 -6.82
CA ILE A 258 5.72 13.01 -6.81
C ILE A 258 6.15 14.43 -6.46
N VAL A 259 7.03 14.55 -5.47
CA VAL A 259 7.60 15.82 -5.05
C VAL A 259 9.12 15.67 -4.96
N VAL A 260 9.84 16.62 -5.55
CA VAL A 260 11.30 16.66 -5.60
C VAL A 260 11.78 17.98 -5.00
N ARG A 261 12.77 17.90 -4.12
CA ARG A 261 13.47 19.04 -3.51
C ARG A 261 14.96 18.74 -3.46
N GLY A 262 15.77 19.53 -4.16
CA GLY A 262 17.20 19.27 -4.28
C GLY A 262 17.48 17.88 -4.86
N ASP A 263 18.22 17.04 -4.14
CA ASP A 263 18.49 15.65 -4.50
C ASP A 263 17.46 14.65 -3.97
N GLY A 264 16.53 15.13 -3.13
CA GLY A 264 15.51 14.36 -2.45
C GLY A 264 14.22 14.24 -3.24
N MET A 265 13.60 13.07 -3.22
CA MET A 265 12.32 12.80 -3.87
C MET A 265 11.42 11.97 -2.95
N THR A 266 10.15 12.32 -2.93
CA THR A 266 9.09 11.53 -2.30
C THR A 266 7.96 11.30 -3.30
N MET A 267 7.64 10.03 -3.53
CA MET A 267 6.46 9.60 -4.26
C MET A 267 5.50 8.93 -3.30
N VAL A 268 4.23 9.33 -3.31
CA VAL A 268 3.17 8.70 -2.54
C VAL A 268 2.07 8.27 -3.50
N THR A 269 1.72 6.99 -3.47
CA THR A 269 0.62 6.44 -4.26
C THR A 269 -0.47 5.94 -3.33
N GLN A 270 -1.72 6.31 -3.62
CA GLN A 270 -2.88 5.85 -2.85
C GLN A 270 -3.99 5.38 -3.81
N ARG A 271 -4.68 4.30 -3.42
CA ARG A 271 -5.89 3.86 -4.10
C ARG A 271 -7.07 4.76 -3.78
N LEU A 272 -7.75 5.21 -4.82
CA LEU A 272 -9.06 5.84 -4.77
C LEU A 272 -10.12 4.80 -5.19
N GLN A 273 -11.00 4.45 -4.26
CA GLN A 273 -12.13 3.57 -4.56
C GLN A 273 -13.26 4.36 -5.22
N ILE A 274 -13.80 3.84 -6.32
CA ILE A 274 -14.92 4.47 -7.02
C ILE A 274 -16.12 3.55 -6.91
N ILE A 275 -17.22 4.06 -6.34
CA ILE A 275 -18.45 3.29 -6.13
C ILE A 275 -19.61 3.80 -6.97
N GLY A 276 -20.56 2.91 -7.24
CA GLY A 276 -21.81 3.25 -7.93
C GLY A 276 -21.66 3.51 -9.42
N GLY A 277 -20.51 3.18 -10.03
CA GLY A 277 -20.42 3.09 -11.49
C GLY A 277 -20.98 1.77 -11.98
N ASN A 278 -21.61 1.76 -13.15
CA ASN A 278 -21.96 0.53 -13.86
C ASN A 278 -20.65 -0.13 -14.32
N ALA A 279 -20.00 -0.87 -13.43
CA ALA A 279 -19.06 -1.89 -13.84
C ALA A 279 -19.89 -2.86 -14.69
N ALA A 280 -19.69 -2.84 -16.01
CA ALA A 280 -20.29 -3.82 -16.88
C ALA A 280 -20.07 -5.19 -16.23
N SER A 281 -21.18 -5.78 -15.85
CA SER A 281 -21.38 -7.12 -15.34
C SER A 281 -20.35 -8.10 -15.90
N ASN A 282 -19.35 -8.46 -15.09
CA ASN A 282 -18.58 -9.69 -15.25
C ASN A 282 -19.39 -10.91 -14.75
N THR A 283 -20.72 -10.86 -14.87
CA THR A 283 -21.55 -12.05 -14.83
C THR A 283 -21.54 -12.63 -16.24
N LEU A 284 -20.74 -13.66 -16.43
CA LEU A 284 -21.03 -14.69 -17.42
C LEU A 284 -22.47 -15.14 -17.18
N SER A 285 -23.41 -14.67 -18.00
CA SER A 285 -24.72 -15.31 -18.13
C SER A 285 -24.48 -16.76 -18.55
N PRO A 286 -25.08 -17.76 -17.88
CA PRO A 286 -25.07 -19.11 -18.41
C PRO A 286 -25.86 -19.09 -19.72
N ALA A 287 -25.21 -19.45 -20.82
CA ALA A 287 -25.87 -19.66 -22.09
C ALA A 287 -26.95 -20.75 -21.89
N ILE A 288 -28.21 -20.36 -22.03
CA ILE A 288 -29.32 -21.30 -22.15
C ILE A 288 -29.17 -21.94 -23.53
N THR A 289 -28.67 -23.17 -23.56
CA THR A 289 -28.74 -24.05 -24.74
C THR A 289 -30.21 -24.36 -25.00
N GLN A 290 -30.80 -23.71 -26.01
CA GLN A 290 -32.03 -24.18 -26.63
C GLN A 290 -31.69 -25.39 -27.52
N LEU A 291 -32.27 -26.53 -27.18
CA LEU A 291 -32.30 -27.74 -28.01
C LEU A 291 -33.31 -27.53 -29.16
N PRO A 292 -32.98 -27.81 -30.43
CA PRO A 292 -33.99 -27.93 -31.46
C PRO A 292 -34.68 -29.32 -31.38
N LYS A 293 -35.99 -29.31 -31.63
CA LYS A 293 -36.81 -30.50 -31.92
C LYS A 293 -36.51 -31.01 -33.32
#